data_AF-A0A0C3Q421-F1
#
_entry.id   AF-A0A0C3Q421-F1
#
_cell.length_a   1.000
_cell.length_b   1.000
_cell.length_c   1.000
_cell.angle_alpha   90.00
_cell.angle_beta   90.00
_cell.angle_gamma   90.00
#
_symmetry.space_group_name_H-M   'P 1'
#
loop_
_entity.id
_entity.type
_entity.pdbx_description
1 polymer ?
#
loop_
_entity_poly.entity_id
_entity_poly.type
_entity_poly.pdbx_seq_one_letter_code
_entity_poly.pdbx_strand_id
1 'polypeptide(L)'
;MRIRRSCIVPVLIGPTLGSKKSNYERYCSDMLLLFKPWRSLDDLRLPGESWSKAFERCTFSEESLKIIANMNHLHECKDAKDDY
;
A
#
# COMPACT_ATOMS: atom_id res chain seq x y z
N MET A 1 18.24 -15.84 -14.48
CA MET A 1 17.17 -15.31 -13.60
C MET A 1 17.78 -14.30 -12.63
N ARG A 2 17.58 -12.99 -12.81
CA ARG A 2 18.26 -11.94 -12.01
C ARG A 2 17.42 -11.60 -10.78
N ILE A 3 17.68 -12.31 -9.68
CA ILE A 3 17.14 -11.98 -8.36
C ILE A 3 17.69 -10.60 -8.00
N ARG A 4 16.80 -9.60 -7.86
CA ARG A 4 17.22 -8.26 -7.40
C ARG A 4 17.63 -8.39 -5.93
N ARG A 5 18.91 -8.12 -5.63
CA ARG A 5 19.53 -8.29 -4.31
C ARG A 5 19.42 -7.06 -3.40
N SER A 6 18.85 -5.96 -3.88
CA SER A 6 18.78 -4.69 -3.15
C SER A 6 17.31 -4.31 -2.91
N CYS A 7 16.99 -4.03 -1.64
CA CYS A 7 15.74 -3.39 -1.25
C CYS A 7 15.73 -1.99 -1.87
N ILE A 8 14.82 -1.76 -2.82
CA ILE A 8 14.60 -0.43 -3.40
C ILE A 8 13.27 0.08 -2.86
N VAL A 9 13.27 1.31 -2.36
CA VAL A 9 12.02 2.00 -2.03
C VAL A 9 11.50 2.62 -3.32
N PRO A 10 10.37 2.17 -3.88
CA PRO A 10 9.83 2.75 -5.09
C PRO A 10 9.46 4.23 -4.83
N VAL A 11 9.94 5.12 -5.71
CA VAL A 11 9.50 6.50 -5.71
C VAL A 11 8.10 6.55 -6.32
N LEU A 12 7.13 6.92 -5.49
CA LEU A 12 5.74 7.10 -5.91
C LEU A 12 5.60 8.37 -6.74
N ILE A 13 5.38 8.21 -8.05
CA ILE A 13 5.02 9.31 -8.95
C ILE A 13 3.61 8.99 -9.48
N GLY A 14 2.59 9.66 -8.95
CA GLY A 14 1.20 9.40 -9.31
C GLY A 14 0.19 10.20 -8.48
N PRO A 15 -1.12 10.10 -8.79
CA PRO A 15 -2.18 10.74 -8.02
C PRO A 15 -2.13 10.31 -6.55
N THR A 16 -2.73 11.12 -5.67
CA THR A 16 -2.79 10.85 -4.23
C THR A 16 -3.24 9.42 -3.96
N LEU A 17 -2.50 8.72 -3.08
CA LEU A 17 -2.85 7.38 -2.61
C LEU A 17 -4.28 7.37 -2.08
N GLY A 18 -4.93 6.20 -2.18
CA GLY A 18 -6.24 6.00 -1.58
C GLY A 18 -6.20 6.34 -0.08
N SER A 19 -7.11 7.20 0.38
CA SER A 19 -7.23 7.47 1.81
C SER A 19 -7.89 6.28 2.49
N LYS A 20 -7.28 5.84 3.59
CA LYS A 20 -7.79 4.74 4.44
C LYS A 20 -9.23 5.00 4.90
N LYS A 21 -9.63 6.27 5.05
CA LYS A 21 -10.97 6.66 5.51
C LYS A 21 -11.99 6.71 4.38
N SER A 22 -11.65 7.30 3.24
CA SER A 22 -12.63 7.53 2.16
C SER A 22 -12.75 6.37 1.18
N ASN A 23 -11.66 5.64 0.92
CA ASN A 23 -11.66 4.51 0.00
C ASN A 23 -10.67 3.43 0.45
N TYR A 24 -11.14 2.61 1.39
CA TYR A 24 -10.33 1.55 2.00
C TYR A 24 -9.86 0.49 0.99
N GLU A 25 -10.70 0.10 0.03
CA GLU A 25 -10.31 -0.86 -1.02
C GLU A 25 -9.15 -0.35 -1.87
N ARG A 26 -9.20 0.93 -2.26
CA ARG A 26 -8.11 1.56 -3.01
C ARG A 26 -6.84 1.68 -2.16
N TYR A 27 -6.98 2.08 -0.89
CA TYR A 27 -5.87 2.10 0.06
C TYR A 27 -5.19 0.71 0.16
N CYS A 28 -5.98 -0.35 0.32
CA CYS A 28 -5.47 -1.72 0.39
C CYS A 28 -4.74 -2.13 -0.89
N SER A 29 -5.30 -1.81 -2.07
CA SER A 29 -4.62 -2.10 -3.34
C SER A 29 -3.31 -1.34 -3.48
N ASP A 30 -3.28 -0.07 -3.09
CA ASP A 30 -2.08 0.77 -3.17
C ASP A 30 -0.99 0.25 -2.22
N MET A 31 -1.33 -0.10 -0.97
CA MET A 31 -0.36 -0.64 -0.02
C MET A 31 0.18 -2.03 -0.44
N LEU A 32 -0.68 -2.89 -0.99
CA LEU A 32 -0.25 -4.18 -1.54
C LEU A 32 0.72 -3.98 -2.71
N LEU A 33 0.42 -3.04 -3.61
CA LEU A 33 1.27 -2.72 -4.76
C LEU A 33 2.67 -2.25 -4.33
N LEU A 34 2.76 -1.53 -3.22
CA LEU A 34 4.01 -0.92 -2.77
C LEU A 34 4.87 -1.81 -1.89
N PHE A 35 4.24 -2.55 -0.98
CA PHE A 35 4.94 -3.25 0.10
C PHE A 35 4.96 -4.76 -0.06
N LYS A 36 4.14 -5.33 -0.95
CA LYS A 36 4.21 -6.75 -1.28
C LYS A 36 5.16 -6.95 -2.47
N PRO A 37 6.06 -7.94 -2.47
CA PRO A 37 6.75 -8.34 -3.68
C PRO A 37 5.78 -9.04 -4.65
N TRP A 38 5.66 -8.55 -5.88
CA TRP A 38 4.79 -9.13 -6.92
C TRP A 38 5.44 -9.09 -8.30
N ARG A 39 4.99 -9.96 -9.20
CA ARG A 39 5.35 -9.97 -10.63
C ARG A 39 4.13 -9.94 -11.54
N SER A 40 2.98 -10.32 -11.01
CA SER A 40 1.68 -10.36 -11.67
C SER A 40 0.59 -9.88 -10.69
N LEU A 41 -0.60 -9.58 -11.21
CA LEU A 41 -1.73 -9.18 -10.36
C LEU A 41 -2.22 -10.33 -9.46
N ASP A 42 -2.07 -11.59 -9.90
CA ASP A 42 -2.44 -12.77 -9.12
C ASP A 42 -1.59 -12.95 -7.86
N ASP A 43 -0.36 -12.39 -7.86
CA ASP A 43 0.48 -12.35 -6.66
C ASP A 43 -0.11 -11.40 -5.60
N LEU A 44 -0.88 -10.39 -6.00
CA LEU A 44 -1.44 -9.39 -5.09
C LEU A 44 -2.71 -9.88 -4.42
N ARG A 45 -3.65 -10.45 -5.19
CA ARG A 45 -5.01 -10.82 -4.76
C ARG A 45 -5.50 -12.05 -5.51
N LEU A 46 -6.23 -12.94 -4.83
CA LEU A 46 -6.84 -14.11 -5.46
C LEU A 46 -8.02 -13.70 -6.38
N PRO A 47 -8.34 -14.51 -7.41
CA PRO A 47 -9.53 -14.30 -8.22
C PRO A 47 -10.79 -14.23 -7.33
N GLY A 48 -11.54 -13.13 -7.44
CA GLY A 48 -12.76 -12.89 -6.65
C GLY A 48 -12.57 -12.43 -5.19
N GLU A 49 -11.34 -12.35 -4.68
CA GLU A 49 -11.07 -11.82 -3.32
C GLU A 49 -11.23 -10.28 -3.28
N SER A 50 -11.53 -9.63 -2.15
CA SER A 50 -11.47 -8.16 -2.09
C SER A 50 -10.03 -7.68 -1.82
N TRP A 51 -9.72 -6.41 -2.09
CA TRP A 51 -8.38 -5.88 -1.77
C TRP A 51 -8.15 -5.82 -0.25
N SER A 52 -9.19 -5.51 0.52
CA SER A 52 -9.17 -5.61 1.98
C SER A 52 -8.77 -7.00 2.47
N LYS A 53 -9.38 -8.06 1.95
CA LYS A 53 -9.07 -9.45 2.34
C LYS A 53 -7.65 -9.85 1.96
N ALA A 54 -7.21 -9.47 0.76
CA ALA A 54 -5.84 -9.70 0.33
C ALA A 54 -4.82 -8.95 1.22
N PHE A 55 -5.16 -7.74 1.67
CA PHE A 55 -4.32 -6.93 2.56
C PHE A 55 -4.24 -7.55 3.95
N GLU A 56 -5.36 -7.97 4.54
CA GLU A 56 -5.41 -8.67 5.84
C GLU A 56 -4.58 -9.96 5.85
N ARG A 57 -4.57 -10.70 4.74
CA ARG A 57 -3.79 -11.94 4.57
C ARG A 57 -2.29 -11.68 4.36
N CYS A 58 -1.91 -10.48 3.93
CA CYS A 58 -0.53 -10.15 3.63
C CYS A 58 0.25 -9.85 4.91
N THR A 59 1.38 -10.53 5.11
CA THR A 59 2.30 -10.21 6.20
C THR A 59 3.32 -9.19 5.71
N PHE A 60 3.37 -8.04 6.39
CA PHE A 60 4.35 -7.00 6.14
C PHE A 60 5.51 -7.12 7.14
N SER A 61 6.71 -6.68 6.73
CA SER A 61 7.81 -6.53 7.67
C SER A 61 7.54 -5.37 8.65
N GLU A 62 8.15 -5.41 9.83
CA GLU A 62 8.03 -4.30 10.81
C GLU A 62 8.45 -2.95 10.22
N GLU A 63 9.48 -2.93 9.37
CA GLU A 63 9.92 -1.73 8.66
C GLU A 63 8.84 -1.21 7.71
N SER A 64 8.21 -2.11 6.94
CA SER A 64 7.11 -1.74 6.04
C SER A 64 5.92 -1.19 6.83
N LEU A 65 5.56 -1.81 7.96
CA LEU A 65 4.47 -1.34 8.82
C LEU A 65 4.74 0.07 9.37
N LYS A 66 5.98 0.37 9.77
CA LYS A 66 6.37 1.73 10.19
C LYS A 66 6.18 2.75 9.06
N ILE A 67 6.59 2.40 7.83
CA ILE A 67 6.41 3.29 6.67
C ILE A 67 4.92 3.48 6.36
N ILE A 68 4.12 2.40 6.34
CA ILE A 68 2.67 2.45 6.13
C ILE A 68 1.99 3.33 7.19
N ALA A 69 2.38 3.22 8.45
CA ALA A 69 1.86 4.06 9.53
C ALA A 69 2.18 5.55 9.29
N ASN A 70 3.43 5.86 8.92
CA ASN A 70 3.83 7.24 8.61
C ASN A 70 3.07 7.79 7.39
N MET A 71 2.86 6.99 6.34
CA MET A 71 2.07 7.39 5.17
C MET A 71 0.62 7.72 5.56
N ASN A 72 0.00 6.90 6.42
CA ASN A 72 -1.34 7.17 6.92
C ASN A 72 -1.41 8.46 7.72
N HIS A 73 -0.44 8.69 8.62
CA HIS A 73 -0.41 9.89 9.44
C HIS A 73 -0.23 11.17 8.60
N LEU A 74 0.65 11.14 7.59
CA LEU A 74 0.82 12.25 6.66
C LEU A 74 -0.47 12.55 5.88
N HIS A 75 -1.19 11.52 5.46
CA HIS A 75 -2.50 11.67 4.81
C HIS A 75 -3.54 12.29 5.75
N GLU A 76 -3.64 11.82 6.99
CA GLU A 76 -4.57 12.35 7.99
C GLU A 76 -4.32 13.84 8.27
N CYS A 77 -3.05 14.24 8.39
CA CYS A 77 -2.68 15.65 8.58
C CYS A 77 -2.99 16.51 7.35
N LYS A 78 -2.86 15.96 6.14
CA LYS A 78 -3.21 16.65 4.90
C LYS A 78 -4.72 16.88 4.80
N ASP A 79 -5.52 15.84 5.02
CA ASP A 79 -6.98 15.94 5.03
C ASP A 79 -7.45 16.99 6.06
N ALA A 80 -6.87 16.98 7.26
CA ALA A 80 -7.20 17.96 8.31
C ALA A 80 -6.84 19.42 7.97
N LYS A 81 -5.84 19.63 7.11
CA LYS A 81 -5.45 20.97 6.64
C LYS A 81 -6.39 21.49 5.55
N ASP A 82 -6.81 20.60 4.64
CA ASP A 82 -7.69 20.98 3.53
C ASP A 82 -9.14 21.24 3.98
N ASP A 83 -9.51 20.81 5.20
CA ASP A 83 -10.82 21.05 5.84
C ASP A 83 -10.94 22.40 6.59
N TYR A 84 -9.90 23.27 6.57
CA TYR A 84 -9.89 24.59 7.24
C TYR A 84 -9.71 25.75 6.24
#